data_AF-A0A0F3LQA5-F1
#
_entry.id   AF-A0A0F3LQA5-F1
#
_cell.length_a   1.000
_cell.length_b   1.000
_cell.length_c   1.000
_cell.angle_alpha   90.00
_cell.angle_beta   90.00
_cell.angle_gamma   90.00
#
_symmetry.space_group_name_H-M   'P 1'
#
loop_
_entity.id
_entity.type
_entity.pdbx_description
1 polymer ?
#
loop_
_entity_poly.entity_id
_entity_poly.type
_entity_poly.pdbx_seq_one_letter_code
_entity_poly.pdbx_strand_id
1 'polypeptide(L)'
;MDLAPKKSQPESLSTLKSTAEQRLKTFMHEVTGRALVMMESATQGQHGIAMDLVQEAFISLHKSYADKSTDEWYPLFYTILNNKLQDWRRKEARRAQPFSFFRKVSLDDDDVEQNDLVDERALNPAEFLDQAMTAEEIQEAIAKLPVRQQQAFMLRAWEGFDTQTTAQIMNCSEGSVKTHYHRAIQALRQTLAHMNPYLGGSSE
;
A
#
# COMPACT_ATOMS: atom_id res chain seq x y z
N MET A 1 16.13 -19.79 -57.43
CA MET A 1 16.46 -19.80 -55.98
C MET A 1 15.48 -18.85 -55.32
N ASP A 2 14.29 -19.36 -54.98
CA ASP A 2 13.20 -18.57 -54.41
C ASP A 2 13.39 -18.42 -52.90
N LEU A 3 13.79 -17.22 -52.49
CA LEU A 3 13.77 -16.79 -51.08
C LEU A 3 12.35 -16.33 -50.75
N ALA A 4 11.52 -17.25 -50.26
CA ALA A 4 10.24 -16.90 -49.66
C ALA A 4 10.46 -16.23 -48.28
N PRO A 5 9.71 -15.17 -47.94
CA PRO A 5 9.85 -14.48 -46.67
C PRO A 5 9.28 -15.34 -45.52
N LYS A 6 10.06 -15.45 -44.46
CA LYS A 6 9.74 -16.15 -43.20
C LYS A 6 8.52 -15.47 -42.57
N LYS A 7 7.31 -16.03 -42.77
CA LYS A 7 6.08 -15.58 -42.11
C LYS A 7 6.21 -15.79 -40.60
N SER A 8 6.17 -14.68 -39.86
CA SER A 8 5.97 -14.63 -38.42
C SER A 8 4.66 -15.37 -38.08
N GLN A 9 4.75 -16.48 -37.37
CA GLN A 9 3.58 -17.23 -36.94
C GLN A 9 2.84 -16.46 -35.83
N PRO A 10 1.50 -16.47 -35.80
CA PRO A 10 0.74 -15.89 -34.70
C PRO A 10 0.92 -16.76 -33.46
N GLU A 11 1.44 -16.18 -32.37
CA GLU A 11 1.54 -16.86 -31.08
C GLU A 11 0.14 -17.32 -30.62
N SER A 12 0.03 -18.57 -30.19
CA SER A 12 -1.27 -19.14 -29.82
C SER A 12 -1.80 -18.52 -28.52
N LEU A 13 -3.12 -18.27 -28.46
CA LEU A 13 -3.79 -17.69 -27.29
C LEU A 13 -3.56 -18.49 -25.99
N SER A 14 -3.28 -19.79 -26.07
CA SER A 14 -2.93 -20.63 -24.92
C SER A 14 -1.50 -20.37 -24.43
N THR A 15 -0.55 -20.09 -25.32
CA THR A 15 0.82 -19.71 -24.97
C THR A 15 0.87 -18.33 -24.31
N LEU A 16 0.09 -17.36 -24.82
CA LEU A 16 -0.01 -16.02 -24.22
C LEU A 16 -0.64 -16.07 -22.82
N LYS A 17 -1.69 -16.90 -22.63
CA LYS A 17 -2.30 -17.12 -21.31
C LYS A 17 -1.36 -17.81 -20.33
N SER A 18 -0.64 -18.86 -20.74
CA SER A 18 0.32 -19.52 -19.83
C SER A 18 1.46 -18.59 -19.42
N THR A 19 1.87 -17.68 -20.32
CA THR A 19 2.88 -16.65 -20.01
C THR A 19 2.34 -15.61 -19.02
N ALA A 20 1.09 -15.17 -19.17
CA ALA A 20 0.46 -14.23 -18.23
C ALA A 20 0.26 -14.85 -16.83
N GLU A 21 -0.17 -16.11 -16.76
CA GLU A 21 -0.32 -16.84 -15.49
C GLU A 21 1.02 -17.06 -14.78
N GLN A 22 2.08 -17.36 -15.55
CA GLN A 22 3.43 -17.47 -15.00
C GLN A 22 3.94 -16.12 -14.45
N ARG A 23 3.77 -15.04 -15.20
CA ARG A 23 4.11 -13.68 -14.73
C ARG A 23 3.33 -13.33 -13.47
N LEU A 24 2.03 -13.64 -13.43
CA LEU A 24 1.18 -13.40 -12.27
C LEU A 24 1.68 -14.18 -11.06
N LYS A 25 2.05 -15.45 -11.23
CA LYS A 25 2.59 -16.27 -10.14
C LYS A 25 3.86 -15.68 -9.54
N THR A 26 4.79 -15.21 -10.39
CA THR A 26 6.01 -14.55 -9.94
C THR A 26 5.68 -13.25 -9.19
N PHE A 27 4.83 -12.41 -9.77
CA PHE A 27 4.38 -11.16 -9.15
C PHE A 27 3.69 -11.40 -7.80
N MET A 28 2.83 -12.41 -7.70
CA MET A 28 2.20 -12.81 -6.44
C MET A 28 3.24 -13.20 -5.39
N HIS A 29 4.27 -13.95 -5.76
CA HIS A 29 5.32 -14.36 -4.82
C HIS A 29 6.10 -13.16 -4.27
N GLU A 30 6.38 -12.16 -5.12
CA GLU A 30 7.11 -10.95 -4.74
C GLU A 30 6.32 -10.01 -3.83
N VAL A 31 5.00 -9.94 -4.02
CA VAL A 31 4.14 -8.90 -3.43
C VAL A 31 3.33 -9.40 -2.24
N THR A 32 2.93 -10.67 -2.21
CA THR A 32 1.94 -11.19 -1.24
C THR A 32 2.34 -10.94 0.22
N GLY A 33 3.60 -11.19 0.58
CA GLY A 33 4.05 -11.02 1.98
C GLY A 33 3.87 -9.59 2.47
N ARG A 34 4.33 -8.60 1.68
CA ARG A 34 4.21 -7.19 2.03
C ARG A 34 2.76 -6.70 2.00
N ALA A 35 1.98 -7.13 1.01
CA ALA A 35 0.57 -6.80 0.90
C ALA A 35 -0.25 -7.35 2.08
N LEU A 36 0.05 -8.57 2.57
CA LEU A 36 -0.61 -9.13 3.75
C LEU A 36 -0.28 -8.35 5.01
N VAL A 37 0.98 -8.02 5.26
CA VAL A 37 1.38 -7.19 6.41
C VAL A 37 0.65 -5.83 6.38
N MET A 38 0.59 -5.20 5.20
CA MET A 38 -0.16 -3.95 5.00
C MET A 38 -1.65 -4.12 5.33
N MET A 39 -2.29 -5.18 4.83
CA MET A 39 -3.71 -5.41 5.04
C MET A 39 -4.03 -5.81 6.47
N GLU A 40 -3.24 -6.64 7.13
CA GLU A 40 -3.43 -7.01 8.53
C GLU A 40 -3.33 -5.79 9.45
N SER A 41 -2.33 -4.94 9.23
CA SER A 41 -2.22 -3.67 9.97
C SER A 41 -3.44 -2.78 9.73
N ALA A 42 -3.97 -2.78 8.50
CA ALA A 42 -5.12 -1.97 8.11
C ALA A 42 -6.49 -2.53 8.58
N THR A 43 -6.59 -3.84 8.81
CA THR A 43 -7.79 -4.56 9.25
C THR A 43 -7.76 -4.93 10.74
N GLN A 44 -6.87 -4.32 11.52
CA GLN A 44 -6.75 -4.53 12.97
C GLN A 44 -6.47 -6.00 13.34
N GLY A 45 -5.61 -6.66 12.57
CA GLY A 45 -5.19 -8.05 12.82
C GLY A 45 -6.17 -9.12 12.32
N GLN A 46 -7.22 -8.75 11.59
CA GLN A 46 -8.15 -9.73 11.01
C GLN A 46 -7.52 -10.42 9.78
N HIS A 47 -6.73 -11.47 10.02
CA HIS A 47 -5.97 -12.21 9.01
C HIS A 47 -6.84 -12.71 7.85
N GLY A 48 -8.00 -13.32 8.14
CA GLY A 48 -8.90 -13.84 7.09
C GLY A 48 -9.38 -12.75 6.14
N ILE A 49 -9.74 -11.58 6.68
CA ILE A 49 -10.13 -10.42 5.86
C ILE A 49 -8.95 -9.89 5.05
N ALA A 50 -7.75 -9.82 5.64
CA ALA A 50 -6.55 -9.38 4.93
C ALA A 50 -6.24 -10.29 3.74
N MET A 51 -6.31 -11.62 3.92
CA MET A 51 -6.13 -12.60 2.85
C MET A 51 -7.18 -12.44 1.75
N ASP A 52 -8.45 -12.27 2.11
CA ASP A 52 -9.53 -12.10 1.14
C ASP A 52 -9.32 -10.84 0.29
N LEU A 53 -8.97 -9.72 0.91
CA LEU A 53 -8.70 -8.47 0.19
C LEU A 53 -7.54 -8.61 -0.81
N VAL A 54 -6.44 -9.26 -0.39
CA VAL A 54 -5.28 -9.52 -1.25
C VAL A 54 -5.63 -10.46 -2.40
N GLN A 55 -6.34 -11.56 -2.11
CA GLN A 55 -6.76 -12.52 -3.12
C GLN A 55 -7.68 -11.86 -4.15
N GLU A 56 -8.69 -11.14 -3.70
CA GLU A 56 -9.58 -10.45 -4.60
C GLU A 56 -8.84 -9.40 -5.45
N ALA A 57 -7.82 -8.73 -4.90
CA ALA A 57 -7.01 -7.76 -5.65
C ALA A 57 -6.26 -8.44 -6.80
N PHE A 58 -5.62 -9.60 -6.57
CA PHE A 58 -4.98 -10.37 -7.64
C PHE A 58 -5.98 -10.86 -8.69
N ILE A 59 -7.16 -11.32 -8.27
CA ILE A 59 -8.22 -11.74 -9.21
C ILE A 59 -8.67 -10.57 -10.09
N SER A 60 -8.92 -9.40 -9.49
CA SER A 60 -9.31 -8.19 -10.20
C SER A 60 -8.22 -7.69 -11.15
N LEU A 61 -6.95 -7.75 -10.72
CA LEU A 61 -5.78 -7.39 -11.52
C LEU A 61 -5.70 -8.29 -12.77
N HIS A 62 -5.69 -9.61 -12.58
CA HIS A 62 -5.58 -10.54 -13.69
C HIS A 62 -6.78 -10.46 -14.66
N LYS A 63 -8.00 -10.30 -14.14
CA LYS A 63 -9.19 -10.19 -15.00
C LYS A 63 -9.19 -8.96 -15.90
N SER A 64 -8.66 -7.84 -15.41
CA SER A 64 -8.81 -6.53 -16.06
C SER A 64 -7.54 -6.08 -16.78
N TYR A 65 -6.38 -6.64 -16.43
CA TYR A 65 -5.07 -6.13 -16.84
C TYR A 65 -4.06 -7.24 -17.20
N ALA A 66 -4.50 -8.47 -17.51
CA ALA A 66 -3.59 -9.57 -17.86
C ALA A 66 -2.62 -9.26 -19.03
N ASP A 67 -3.03 -8.37 -19.93
CA ASP A 67 -2.27 -7.89 -21.08
C ASP A 67 -1.17 -6.88 -20.72
N LYS A 68 -1.27 -6.23 -19.54
CA LYS A 68 -0.28 -5.26 -19.08
C LYS A 68 1.02 -5.91 -18.62
N SER A 69 2.08 -5.08 -18.60
CA SER A 69 3.38 -5.46 -18.06
C SER A 69 3.36 -5.59 -16.53
N THR A 70 4.36 -6.26 -15.97
CA THR A 70 4.52 -6.39 -14.51
C THR A 70 4.76 -5.05 -13.83
N ASP A 71 5.48 -4.14 -14.50
CA ASP A 71 5.78 -2.80 -13.96
C ASP A 71 4.51 -1.96 -13.80
N GLU A 72 3.57 -2.10 -14.74
CA GLU A 72 2.24 -1.48 -14.62
C GLU A 72 1.36 -2.18 -13.57
N TRP A 73 1.57 -3.50 -13.33
CA TRP A 73 0.80 -4.24 -12.35
C TRP A 73 1.05 -3.80 -10.91
N TYR A 74 2.27 -3.38 -10.57
CA TYR A 74 2.60 -2.88 -9.24
C TYR A 74 1.65 -1.76 -8.77
N PRO A 75 1.62 -0.57 -9.42
CA PRO A 75 0.73 0.51 -8.98
C PRO A 75 -0.75 0.15 -9.15
N LEU A 76 -1.13 -0.62 -10.17
CA LEU A 76 -2.52 -1.07 -10.36
C LEU A 76 -2.99 -1.99 -9.23
N PHE A 77 -2.13 -2.92 -8.81
CA PHE A 77 -2.43 -3.84 -7.71
C PHE A 77 -2.69 -3.08 -6.42
N TYR A 78 -1.81 -2.15 -6.04
CA TYR A 78 -1.99 -1.36 -4.82
C TYR A 78 -3.17 -0.39 -4.91
N THR A 79 -3.49 0.11 -6.11
CA THR A 79 -4.72 0.90 -6.34
C THR A 79 -5.97 0.05 -6.09
N ILE A 80 -6.03 -1.16 -6.68
CA ILE A 80 -7.14 -2.09 -6.49
C ILE A 80 -7.25 -2.48 -5.00
N LEU A 81 -6.12 -2.81 -4.37
CA LEU A 81 -6.05 -3.22 -2.98
C LEU A 81 -6.54 -2.11 -2.05
N ASN A 82 -6.09 -0.87 -2.27
CA ASN A 82 -6.56 0.29 -1.52
C ASN A 82 -8.07 0.50 -1.68
N ASN A 83 -8.59 0.42 -2.91
CA ASN A 83 -10.04 0.54 -3.15
C ASN A 83 -10.84 -0.53 -2.40
N LYS A 84 -10.38 -1.78 -2.41
CA LYS A 84 -11.02 -2.89 -1.68
C LYS A 84 -10.98 -2.68 -0.17
N LEU A 85 -9.85 -2.20 0.37
CA LEU A 85 -9.73 -1.86 1.78
C LEU A 85 -10.71 -0.74 2.17
N GLN A 86 -10.84 0.31 1.36
CA GLN A 86 -11.81 1.39 1.62
C GLN A 86 -13.25 0.88 1.54
N ASP A 87 -13.57 0.00 0.60
CA ASP A 87 -14.89 -0.63 0.51
C ASP A 87 -15.22 -1.46 1.75
N TRP A 88 -14.26 -2.25 2.23
CA TRP A 88 -14.40 -3.02 3.46
C TRP A 88 -14.60 -2.08 4.66
N ARG A 89 -13.76 -1.05 4.83
CA ARG A 89 -13.90 -0.06 5.93
C ARG A 89 -15.25 0.64 5.91
N ARG A 90 -15.74 1.02 4.73
CA ARG A 90 -17.09 1.61 4.56
C ARG A 90 -18.18 0.62 5.00
N LYS A 91 -18.06 -0.67 4.66
CA LYS A 91 -19.00 -1.71 5.09
C LYS A 91 -18.94 -1.92 6.60
N GLU A 92 -17.75 -1.95 7.17
CA GLU A 92 -17.53 -2.20 8.59
C GLU A 92 -18.05 -1.05 9.46
N ALA A 93 -17.81 0.20 9.05
CA ALA A 93 -18.35 1.38 9.71
C ALA A 93 -19.90 1.37 9.74
N ARG A 94 -20.56 0.89 8.68
CA ARG A 94 -22.02 0.74 8.65
C ARG A 94 -22.52 -0.37 9.58
N ARG A 95 -21.80 -1.48 9.68
CA ARG A 95 -22.16 -2.58 10.61
C ARG A 95 -22.03 -2.17 12.07
N ALA A 96 -21.01 -1.39 12.40
CA ALA A 96 -20.76 -0.91 13.74
C ALA A 96 -21.77 0.16 14.22
N GLN A 97 -22.63 0.69 13.33
CA GLN A 97 -23.58 1.77 13.65
C GLN A 97 -24.96 1.56 12.98
N PRO A 98 -25.79 0.61 13.45
CA PRO A 98 -27.13 0.38 12.88
C PRO A 98 -28.14 1.53 13.08
N PHE A 99 -27.80 2.60 13.82
CA PHE A 99 -28.72 3.71 14.15
C PHE A 99 -28.23 5.12 13.82
N SER A 100 -27.07 5.31 13.16
CA SER A 100 -26.56 6.67 12.93
C SER A 100 -27.10 7.27 11.63
N PHE A 101 -28.31 7.82 11.68
CA PHE A 101 -28.86 8.70 10.64
C PHE A 101 -28.14 10.08 10.57
N PHE A 102 -27.18 10.36 11.46
CA PHE A 102 -26.59 11.71 11.62
C PHE A 102 -25.07 11.79 11.61
N ARG A 103 -24.32 10.68 11.59
CA ARG A 103 -22.87 10.77 11.43
C ARG A 103 -22.52 10.48 9.97
N LYS A 104 -22.44 11.56 9.18
CA LYS A 104 -21.65 11.60 7.95
C LYS A 104 -20.21 11.28 8.37
N VAL A 105 -19.87 10.00 8.49
CA VAL A 105 -18.48 9.54 8.53
C VAL A 105 -18.00 9.76 7.11
N SER A 106 -17.65 11.01 6.83
CA SER A 106 -16.93 11.36 5.63
C SER A 106 -15.57 10.67 5.73
N LEU A 107 -15.47 9.47 5.17
CA LEU A 107 -14.19 8.82 4.87
C LEU A 107 -13.42 9.56 3.77
N ASP A 108 -13.94 10.72 3.37
CA ASP A 108 -13.56 11.56 2.23
C ASP A 108 -13.42 13.04 2.62
N ASP A 109 -13.54 13.40 3.91
CA ASP A 109 -13.42 14.79 4.41
C ASP A 109 -12.24 14.87 5.39
N ASP A 110 -11.09 14.48 4.89
CA ASP A 110 -9.80 14.98 5.35
C ASP A 110 -9.02 15.34 4.07
N ASP A 111 -9.60 16.24 3.28
CA ASP A 111 -8.80 17.19 2.50
C ASP A 111 -7.99 17.98 3.53
N VAL A 112 -6.88 17.39 3.97
CA VAL A 112 -5.81 18.17 4.60
C VAL A 112 -5.17 18.96 3.44
N GLU A 113 -5.89 19.97 2.94
CA GLU A 113 -5.31 21.12 2.25
C GLU A 113 -4.53 21.93 3.29
N GLN A 114 -3.48 21.32 3.81
CA GLN A 114 -2.36 22.02 4.40
C GLN A 114 -1.16 21.61 3.57
N ASN A 115 -0.92 22.42 2.53
CA ASN A 115 0.36 22.50 1.83
C ASN A 115 1.40 23.05 2.82
N ASP A 116 1.73 22.27 3.84
CA ASP A 116 3.02 22.44 4.49
C ASP A 116 4.05 21.97 3.46
N LEU A 117 4.93 22.88 3.05
CA LEU A 117 6.09 22.54 2.22
C LEU A 117 7.02 21.66 3.06
N VAL A 118 6.72 20.36 3.12
CA VAL A 118 7.55 19.37 3.79
C VAL A 118 8.75 19.07 2.90
N ASP A 119 9.95 19.31 3.41
CA ASP A 119 11.20 18.92 2.75
C ASP A 119 11.32 17.38 2.72
N GLU A 120 11.29 16.80 1.52
CA GLU A 120 11.38 15.34 1.31
C GLU A 120 12.75 14.77 1.67
N ARG A 121 13.79 15.59 1.82
CA ARG A 121 15.18 15.12 1.94
C ARG A 121 15.58 14.64 3.34
N ALA A 122 14.73 14.80 4.36
CA ALA A 122 15.12 14.59 5.77
C ALA A 122 14.53 13.32 6.44
N LEU A 123 13.84 12.46 5.70
CA LEU A 123 13.04 11.39 6.30
C LEU A 123 13.28 10.04 5.64
N ASN A 124 14.40 9.40 6.01
CA ASN A 124 14.65 8.00 5.71
C ASN A 124 14.15 7.11 6.87
N PRO A 125 13.08 6.31 6.70
CA PRO A 125 12.60 5.39 7.72
C PRO A 125 13.61 4.29 8.03
N ALA A 126 14.44 3.90 7.05
CA ALA A 126 15.41 2.83 7.20
C ALA A 126 16.48 3.16 8.26
N GLU A 127 16.90 4.42 8.36
CA GLU A 127 17.89 4.86 9.36
C GLU A 127 17.36 4.81 10.80
N PHE A 128 16.04 4.85 10.99
CA PHE A 128 15.42 4.83 12.31
C PHE A 128 15.02 3.42 12.77
N LEU A 129 14.65 2.54 11.83
CA LEU A 129 14.18 1.18 12.14
C LEU A 129 15.33 0.16 12.31
N ASP A 130 16.58 0.57 12.15
CA ASP A 130 17.76 -0.32 12.07
C ASP A 130 18.32 -0.80 13.42
N GLN A 131 17.65 -0.54 14.55
CA GLN A 131 18.20 -0.91 15.88
C GLN A 131 17.19 -1.59 16.79
N ALA A 132 17.46 -2.88 17.07
CA ALA A 132 16.92 -3.71 18.15
C ALA A 132 15.39 -3.75 18.34
N MET A 133 14.59 -3.33 17.37
CA MET A 133 13.13 -3.45 17.41
C MET A 133 12.69 -4.77 16.79
N THR A 134 11.73 -5.43 17.42
CA THR A 134 11.08 -6.61 16.82
C THR A 134 10.14 -6.18 15.69
N ALA A 135 9.96 -7.05 14.70
CA ALA A 135 9.00 -6.81 13.63
C ALA A 135 7.57 -6.61 14.17
N GLU A 136 7.24 -7.25 15.29
CA GLU A 136 5.95 -7.15 15.98
C GLU A 136 5.71 -5.73 16.54
N GLU A 137 6.71 -5.14 17.22
CA GLU A 137 6.60 -3.77 17.77
C GLU A 137 6.39 -2.72 16.67
N ILE A 138 7.08 -2.88 15.54
CA ILE A 138 6.92 -2.02 14.37
C ILE A 138 5.50 -2.18 13.80
N GLN A 139 5.02 -3.42 13.64
CA GLN A 139 3.68 -3.70 13.12
C GLN A 139 2.58 -3.12 14.03
N GLU A 140 2.75 -3.22 15.36
CA GLU A 140 1.83 -2.62 16.33
C GLU A 140 1.85 -1.09 16.29
N ALA A 141 3.02 -0.48 16.17
CA ALA A 141 3.13 0.98 16.06
C ALA A 141 2.46 1.50 14.78
N ILE A 142 2.66 0.79 13.65
CA ILE A 142 2.00 1.12 12.38
C ILE A 142 0.48 0.94 12.49
N ALA A 143 -0.01 -0.10 13.18
CA ALA A 143 -1.44 -0.34 13.37
C ALA A 143 -2.14 0.76 14.19
N LYS A 144 -1.39 1.51 15.02
CA LYS A 144 -1.90 2.65 15.80
C LYS A 144 -1.99 3.95 15.01
N LEU A 145 -1.39 4.01 13.81
CA LEU A 145 -1.43 5.21 12.99
C LEU A 145 -2.84 5.48 12.45
N PRO A 146 -3.22 6.75 12.27
CA PRO A 146 -4.38 7.10 11.46
C PRO A 146 -4.30 6.49 10.07
N VAL A 147 -5.44 6.04 9.56
CA VAL A 147 -5.59 5.33 8.28
C VAL A 147 -4.77 5.91 7.13
N ARG A 148 -4.90 7.21 6.86
CA ARG A 148 -4.20 7.86 5.74
C ARG A 148 -2.68 7.94 5.95
N GLN A 149 -2.24 8.07 7.20
CA GLN A 149 -0.82 8.07 7.57
C GLN A 149 -0.20 6.68 7.42
N GLN A 150 -0.91 5.64 7.90
CA GLN A 150 -0.55 4.23 7.68
C GLN A 150 -0.41 3.92 6.19
N GLN A 151 -1.37 4.34 5.36
CA GLN A 151 -1.34 4.13 3.91
C GLN A 151 -0.15 4.81 3.25
N ALA A 152 0.06 6.10 3.52
CA ALA A 152 1.18 6.84 2.96
C ALA A 152 2.53 6.22 3.38
N PHE A 153 2.66 5.79 4.63
CA PHE A 153 3.86 5.11 5.12
C PHE A 153 4.09 3.78 4.41
N MET A 154 3.09 2.91 4.34
CA MET A 154 3.25 1.60 3.72
C MET A 154 3.52 1.72 2.20
N LEU A 155 2.91 2.67 1.50
CA LEU A 155 3.18 2.83 0.07
C LEU A 155 4.58 3.43 -0.21
N ARG A 156 5.03 4.39 0.60
CA ARG A 156 6.32 5.06 0.36
C ARG A 156 7.52 4.36 0.99
N ALA A 157 7.42 3.99 2.26
CA ALA A 157 8.53 3.39 3.00
C ALA A 157 8.64 1.89 2.78
N TRP A 158 7.50 1.21 2.72
CA TRP A 158 7.45 -0.26 2.67
C TRP A 158 7.45 -0.80 1.24
N GLU A 159 6.70 -0.17 0.34
CA GLU A 159 6.69 -0.54 -1.10
C GLU A 159 7.65 0.28 -1.96
N GLY A 160 8.09 1.46 -1.49
CA GLY A 160 9.05 2.28 -2.23
C GLY A 160 8.45 3.13 -3.35
N PHE A 161 7.13 3.36 -3.38
CA PHE A 161 6.52 4.22 -4.38
C PHE A 161 6.91 5.70 -4.20
N ASP A 162 7.03 6.40 -5.32
CA ASP A 162 7.18 7.85 -5.31
C ASP A 162 5.89 8.57 -4.89
N THR A 163 6.00 9.87 -4.62
CA THR A 163 4.88 10.69 -4.14
C THR A 163 3.72 10.73 -5.14
N GLN A 164 4.04 10.82 -6.43
CA GLN A 164 3.04 10.91 -7.49
C GLN A 164 2.23 9.62 -7.62
N THR A 165 2.90 8.47 -7.68
CA THR A 165 2.27 7.15 -7.76
C THR A 165 1.46 6.86 -6.49
N THR A 166 2.00 7.23 -5.32
CA THR A 166 1.29 7.10 -4.05
C THR A 166 0.01 7.93 -4.04
N ALA A 167 0.04 9.15 -4.56
CA ALA A 167 -1.13 10.03 -4.65
C ALA A 167 -2.23 9.43 -5.53
N GLN A 168 -1.84 8.81 -6.66
CA GLN A 168 -2.76 8.08 -7.53
C GLN A 168 -3.38 6.87 -6.83
N ILE A 169 -2.56 6.04 -6.16
CA ILE A 169 -3.04 4.86 -5.42
C ILE A 169 -4.01 5.27 -4.30
N MET A 170 -3.68 6.34 -3.55
CA MET A 170 -4.46 6.84 -2.43
C MET A 170 -5.67 7.70 -2.86
N ASN A 171 -5.77 8.03 -4.15
CA ASN A 171 -6.75 8.97 -4.69
C ASN A 171 -6.78 10.30 -3.90
N CYS A 172 -5.62 10.96 -3.77
CA CYS A 172 -5.48 12.26 -3.11
C CYS A 172 -4.39 13.12 -3.79
N SER A 173 -4.15 14.33 -3.28
CA SER A 173 -3.08 15.20 -3.80
C SER A 173 -1.68 14.74 -3.35
N GLU A 174 -0.65 15.07 -4.14
CA GLU A 174 0.74 14.84 -3.74
C GLU A 174 1.10 15.56 -2.42
N GLY A 175 0.54 16.75 -2.19
CA GLY A 175 0.69 17.49 -0.94
C GLY A 175 0.14 16.70 0.25
N SER A 176 -1.06 16.11 0.10
CA SER A 176 -1.67 15.25 1.11
C SER A 176 -0.79 14.03 1.41
N VAL A 177 -0.19 13.40 0.38
CA VAL A 177 0.75 12.29 0.57
C VAL A 177 1.96 12.72 1.40
N LYS A 178 2.59 13.85 1.08
CA LYS A 178 3.75 14.36 1.82
C LYS A 178 3.40 14.62 3.28
N THR A 179 2.27 15.27 3.53
CA THR A 179 1.78 15.57 4.87
C THR A 179 1.48 14.30 5.67
N HIS A 180 0.74 13.34 5.09
CA HIS A 180 0.43 12.08 5.77
C HIS A 180 1.68 11.24 6.03
N TYR A 181 2.59 11.16 5.07
CA TYR A 181 3.85 10.43 5.22
C TYR A 181 4.73 11.01 6.32
N HIS A 182 4.91 12.34 6.33
CA HIS A 182 5.67 13.02 7.36
C HIS A 182 5.07 12.83 8.76
N ARG A 183 3.74 13.01 8.89
CA ARG A 183 3.03 12.79 10.17
C ARG A 183 3.15 11.33 10.63
N ALA A 184 3.10 10.36 9.71
CA ALA A 184 3.31 8.95 10.02
C ALA A 184 4.69 8.71 10.62
N ILE A 185 5.75 9.24 9.99
CA ILE A 185 7.13 9.09 10.48
C ILE A 185 7.31 9.74 11.84
N GLN A 186 6.76 10.94 12.05
CA GLN A 186 6.84 11.60 13.36
C GLN A 186 6.15 10.78 14.45
N ALA A 187 4.94 10.28 14.18
CA ALA A 187 4.19 9.45 15.12
C ALA A 187 4.91 8.12 15.43
N LEU A 188 5.47 7.46 14.41
CA LEU A 188 6.27 6.25 14.58
C LEU A 188 7.53 6.54 15.41
N ARG A 189 8.27 7.62 15.10
CA ARG A 189 9.44 8.03 15.87
C ARG A 189 9.12 8.20 17.36
N GLN A 190 8.02 8.87 17.70
CA GLN A 190 7.62 9.07 19.09
C GLN A 190 7.21 7.77 19.79
N THR A 191 6.44 6.92 19.10
CA THR A 191 5.94 5.65 19.65
C THR A 191 7.08 4.67 19.87
N LEU A 192 7.99 4.58 18.90
CA LEU A 192 9.13 3.67 18.89
C LEU A 192 10.30 4.19 19.75
N ALA A 193 10.43 5.50 19.97
CA ALA A 193 11.50 6.06 20.81
C ALA A 193 11.48 5.56 22.27
N HIS A 194 10.30 5.28 22.82
CA HIS A 194 10.18 4.76 24.19
C HIS A 194 10.58 3.27 24.29
N MET A 195 10.58 2.56 23.16
CA MET A 195 10.97 1.15 23.08
C MET A 195 12.48 0.97 22.82
N ASN A 196 13.18 2.05 22.44
CA ASN A 196 14.64 2.08 22.33
C ASN A 196 15.22 3.15 23.29
N PRO A 197 15.64 2.77 24.51
CA PRO A 197 16.12 3.70 25.54
C PRO A 197 17.42 4.44 25.17
N TYR A 198 18.05 4.16 24.03
CA TYR A 198 19.26 4.83 23.55
C TYR A 198 18.98 6.05 22.64
N LEU A 199 17.73 6.38 22.32
CA LEU A 199 17.37 7.58 21.55
C LEU A 199 17.38 8.88 22.38
N GLY A 200 17.60 8.80 23.69
CA GLY A 200 17.59 9.93 24.63
C GLY A 200 18.93 10.62 24.87
N GLY A 201 19.86 10.64 23.90
CA GLY A 201 21.19 11.17 24.14
C GLY A 201 21.91 11.69 22.91
N SER A 202 21.60 12.92 22.48
CA SER A 202 22.56 13.91 21.96
C SER A 202 21.84 15.22 21.63
N SER A 203 21.52 15.97 22.68
CA SER A 203 21.42 17.42 22.59
C SER A 203 22.48 17.98 23.54
N GLU A 204 23.64 18.33 22.99
CA GLU A 204 24.49 19.40 23.57
C GLU A 204 24.09 20.73 22.92
#